data_AF-A0A521FU50-F1
#
_entry.id   AF-A0A521FU50-F1
#
_cell.length_a   1.000
_cell.length_b   1.000
_cell.length_c   1.000
_cell.angle_alpha   90.00
_cell.angle_beta   90.00
_cell.angle_gamma   90.00
#
_symmetry.space_group_name_H-M   'P 1'
#
loop_
_entity.id
_entity.type
_entity.pdbx_description
1 polymer ?
#
loop_
_entity_poly.entity_id
_entity_poly.type
_entity_poly.pdbx_seq_one_letter_code
_entity_poly.pdbx_strand_id
1 'polypeptide(L)'
;MQGRKDYTEKLFTSFQLSSRVPKENLYRKLRETLDLSFLYKDTKELYGKTGNPSIDPVVFFKLLLTGYLENITSDRKLVEHCSMRMDVLYFLGSSK
;
A
#
# COMPACT_ATOMS: atom_id res chain seq x y z
N MET A 1 -4.06 -12.71 11.53
CA MET A 1 -5.28 -12.09 10.94
C MET A 1 -4.84 -11.20 9.79
N GLN A 2 -5.66 -10.99 8.77
CA GLN A 2 -5.38 -10.00 7.71
C GLN A 2 -5.46 -8.62 8.36
N GLY A 3 -4.32 -7.97 8.62
CA GLY A 3 -4.25 -6.72 9.38
C GLY A 3 -4.74 -5.53 8.58
N ARG A 4 -6.00 -5.58 8.17
CA ARG A 4 -6.70 -4.54 7.44
C ARG A 4 -6.70 -3.27 8.27
N LYS A 5 -6.32 -2.17 7.62
CA LYS A 5 -6.32 -0.84 8.21
C LYS A 5 -7.14 0.07 7.33
N ASP A 6 -8.20 0.62 7.88
CA ASP A 6 -9.00 1.61 7.17
C ASP A 6 -8.20 2.92 7.12
N TYR A 7 -7.67 3.22 5.93
CA TYR A 7 -6.92 4.43 5.70
C TYR A 7 -7.88 5.62 5.59
N THR A 8 -7.74 6.56 6.51
CA THR A 8 -8.37 7.88 6.42
C THR A 8 -7.27 8.91 6.28
N GLU A 9 -7.41 9.85 5.33
CA GLU A 9 -6.45 10.95 5.19
C GLU A 9 -6.47 11.81 6.45
N LYS A 10 -5.32 11.92 7.12
CA LYS A 10 -5.16 12.84 8.24
C LYS A 10 -5.05 14.27 7.70
N LEU A 11 -6.04 15.09 8.02
CA LEU A 11 -5.92 16.55 7.90
C LEU A 11 -5.04 17.07 9.04
N PHE A 12 -3.73 17.15 8.81
CA PHE A 12 -2.97 18.18 9.50
C PHE A 12 -3.36 19.51 8.86
N THR A 13 -3.43 20.60 9.63
CA THR A 13 -3.95 21.91 9.21
C THR A 13 -3.30 22.50 7.94
N SER A 14 -2.30 21.84 7.33
CA SER A 14 -1.77 22.17 6.00
C SER A 14 -1.22 20.99 5.14
N PHE A 15 -1.38 19.72 5.53
CA PHE A 15 -0.78 18.59 4.77
C PHE A 15 -1.73 17.43 4.50
N GLN A 16 -1.96 17.16 3.21
CA GLN A 16 -2.62 15.98 2.70
C GLN A 16 -1.69 15.30 1.68
N LEU A 17 -1.46 14.00 1.81
CA LEU A 17 -0.54 13.29 0.92
C LEU A 17 -1.04 13.31 -0.53
N SER A 18 -2.36 13.19 -0.72
CA SER A 18 -3.03 13.31 -2.02
C SER A 18 -2.69 14.63 -2.73
N SER A 19 -2.65 15.76 -2.04
CA SER A 19 -2.37 17.06 -2.67
C SER A 19 -0.93 17.20 -3.17
N ARG A 20 -0.02 16.34 -2.70
CA ARG A 20 1.40 16.32 -3.10
C ARG A 20 1.71 15.34 -4.23
N VAL A 21 0.77 14.48 -4.62
CA VAL A 21 0.95 13.50 -5.70
C VAL A 21 0.18 13.98 -6.94
N PRO A 22 0.88 14.35 -8.04
CA PRO A 22 0.25 14.83 -9.28
C PRO A 22 -0.79 13.87 -9.83
N LYS A 23 -1.81 14.39 -10.51
CA LYS A 23 -2.89 13.58 -11.14
C LYS A 23 -2.36 12.58 -12.17
N GLU A 24 -1.33 12.98 -12.91
CA GLU A 24 -0.73 12.15 -13.96
C GLU A 24 0.22 11.07 -13.43
N ASN A 25 0.51 11.05 -12.13
CA ASN A 25 1.42 10.09 -11.53
C ASN A 25 0.91 8.65 -11.68
N LEU A 26 1.81 7.75 -12.09
CA LEU A 26 1.51 6.33 -12.32
C LEU A 26 0.87 5.67 -11.09
N TYR A 27 1.47 5.83 -9.91
CA TYR A 27 1.02 5.19 -8.67
C TYR A 27 -0.34 5.72 -8.21
N ARG A 28 -0.65 6.99 -8.46
CA ARG A 28 -2.01 7.52 -8.28
C ARG A 28 -2.99 6.84 -9.23
N LYS A 29 -2.69 6.76 -10.53
CA LYS A 29 -3.56 6.09 -11.51
C LYS A 29 -3.79 4.62 -11.14
N LEU A 30 -2.74 3.91 -10.73
CA LEU A 30 -2.83 2.53 -10.24
C LEU A 30 -3.73 2.43 -9.00
N ARG A 31 -3.62 3.38 -8.07
CA ARG A 31 -4.50 3.42 -6.88
C ARG A 31 -5.97 3.55 -7.24
N GLU A 32 -6.27 4.38 -8.24
CA GLU A 32 -7.64 4.72 -8.66
C GLU A 32 -8.26 3.65 -9.58
N THR A 33 -7.44 2.86 -10.27
CA THR A 33 -7.90 1.89 -11.29
C THR A 33 -7.87 0.43 -10.84
N LEU A 34 -6.96 0.06 -9.93
CA LEU A 34 -6.83 -1.33 -9.49
C LEU A 34 -7.77 -1.63 -8.32
N ASP A 35 -8.82 -2.42 -8.58
CA ASP A 35 -9.59 -3.07 -7.53
C ASP A 35 -8.92 -4.37 -7.09
N LEU A 36 -8.36 -4.35 -5.88
CA LEU A 36 -7.68 -5.48 -5.25
C LEU A 36 -8.49 -6.08 -4.10
N SER A 37 -9.77 -5.71 -3.94
CA SER A 37 -10.62 -6.16 -2.84
C SER A 37 -10.81 -7.69 -2.80
N PHE A 38 -10.70 -8.35 -3.95
CA PHE A 38 -10.80 -9.81 -4.06
C PHE A 38 -9.75 -10.55 -3.21
N LEU A 39 -8.58 -9.93 -2.99
CA LEU A 39 -7.47 -10.52 -2.22
C LEU A 39 -7.85 -10.85 -0.77
N TYR A 40 -8.77 -10.09 -0.17
CA TYR A 40 -9.23 -10.39 1.18
C TYR A 40 -9.91 -11.76 1.26
N LYS A 41 -10.73 -12.10 0.25
CA LYS A 41 -11.38 -13.40 0.18
C LYS A 41 -10.36 -14.51 -0.11
N ASP A 42 -9.53 -14.30 -1.12
CA ASP A 42 -8.65 -15.35 -1.65
C ASP A 42 -7.52 -15.72 -0.69
N THR A 43 -7.03 -14.74 0.09
CA THR A 43 -5.94 -14.97 1.04
C THR A 43 -6.41 -15.28 2.46
N LYS A 44 -7.72 -15.33 2.71
CA LYS A 44 -8.28 -15.43 4.07
C LYS A 44 -7.70 -16.59 4.89
N GLU A 45 -7.65 -17.78 4.30
CA GLU A 45 -7.16 -18.99 4.98
C GLU A 45 -5.62 -19.05 5.08
N LEU A 46 -4.90 -18.22 4.33
CA LEU A 46 -3.42 -18.13 4.41
C LEU A 46 -2.96 -17.30 5.61
N TYR A 47 -3.85 -16.49 6.19
CA TYR A 47 -3.55 -15.64 7.33
C TYR A 47 -3.97 -16.32 8.63
N GLY A 48 -3.12 -16.22 9.65
CA GLY A 48 -3.41 -16.80 10.97
C GLY A 48 -4.70 -16.25 11.60
N LYS A 49 -5.36 -17.03 12.45
CA LYS A 49 -6.62 -16.63 13.10
C LYS A 49 -6.41 -15.92 14.45
N THR A 50 -5.22 -16.06 15.05
CA THR A 50 -4.86 -15.54 16.37
C THR A 50 -3.51 -14.82 16.33
N GLY A 51 -3.18 -14.09 17.41
CA GLY A 51 -1.91 -13.36 17.54
C GLY A 51 -1.92 -11.99 16.87
N ASN A 52 -0.72 -11.43 16.63
CA ASN A 52 -0.60 -10.12 16.01
C ASN A 52 -1.11 -10.13 14.56
N PRO A 53 -1.88 -9.11 14.13
CA PRO A 53 -2.27 -8.99 12.73
C PRO A 53 -1.05 -8.89 11.83
N SER A 54 -1.07 -9.67 10.74
CA SER A 54 -0.05 -9.59 9.68
C SER A 54 -0.32 -8.38 8.79
N ILE A 55 0.56 -8.11 7.82
CA ILE A 55 0.34 -7.04 6.84
C ILE A 55 -1.02 -7.16 6.13
N ASP A 56 -1.65 -6.05 5.76
CA ASP A 56 -2.85 -6.09 4.92
C ASP A 56 -2.51 -6.76 3.57
N PRO A 57 -3.31 -7.74 3.09
CA PRO A 57 -3.02 -8.46 1.86
C PRO A 57 -3.02 -7.57 0.61
N VAL A 58 -3.87 -6.53 0.55
CA VAL A 58 -3.86 -5.54 -0.53
C VAL A 58 -2.57 -4.73 -0.49
N VAL A 59 -2.14 -4.26 0.70
CA VAL A 59 -0.87 -3.54 0.85
C VAL A 59 0.31 -4.41 0.44
N PHE A 60 0.31 -5.69 0.84
CA PHE A 60 1.34 -6.64 0.47
C PHE A 60 1.43 -6.82 -1.06
N PHE A 61 0.30 -7.02 -1.73
CA PHE A 61 0.28 -7.12 -3.19
C PHE A 61 0.76 -5.84 -3.88
N LYS A 62 0.40 -4.67 -3.34
CA LYS A 62 0.88 -3.38 -3.87
C LYS A 62 2.39 -3.20 -3.71
N LEU A 63 2.98 -3.69 -2.61
CA LEU A 63 4.44 -3.73 -2.44
C LEU A 63 5.08 -4.61 -3.51
N LEU A 64 4.57 -5.83 -3.71
CA LEU A 64 5.07 -6.73 -4.77
C LEU A 64 4.96 -6.10 -6.16
N LEU A 65 3.84 -5.46 -6.48
CA LEU A 65 3.65 -4.75 -7.74
C LEU A 65 4.66 -3.61 -7.90
N THR A 66 4.91 -2.84 -6.83
CA THR A 66 5.91 -1.76 -6.84
C THR A 66 7.31 -2.32 -7.10
N GLY A 67 7.69 -3.40 -6.41
CA GLY A 67 8.98 -4.07 -6.64
C GLY A 67 9.12 -4.57 -8.07
N TYR A 68 8.07 -5.15 -8.65
CA TYR A 68 8.06 -5.58 -10.04
C TYR A 68 8.20 -4.40 -11.02
N LEU A 69 7.39 -3.34 -10.86
CA LEU A 69 7.40 -2.18 -11.75
C LEU A 69 8.71 -1.38 -11.70
N GLU A 70 9.38 -1.35 -10.55
CA GLU A 70 10.64 -0.62 -10.37
C GLU A 70 11.88 -1.53 -10.43
N ASN A 71 11.70 -2.81 -10.77
CA ASN A 71 12.77 -3.81 -10.86
C ASN A 71 13.61 -3.93 -9.56
N ILE A 72 12.94 -3.88 -8.40
CA ILE A 72 13.53 -4.04 -7.07
C ILE A 72 13.22 -5.44 -6.56
N THR A 73 14.25 -6.28 -6.46
CA THR A 73 14.12 -7.70 -6.05
C THR A 73 14.39 -7.94 -4.57
N SER A 74 14.96 -6.96 -3.85
CA SER A 74 15.28 -7.09 -2.42
C SER A 74 14.18 -6.47 -1.58
N ASP A 75 13.55 -7.26 -0.72
CA ASP A 75 12.50 -6.79 0.18
C ASP A 75 12.95 -5.64 1.08
N ARG A 76 14.18 -5.71 1.62
CA ARG A 76 14.74 -4.63 2.43
C ARG A 76 14.87 -3.33 1.62
N LYS A 77 15.42 -3.41 0.40
CA LYS A 77 15.53 -2.24 -0.48
C LYS A 77 14.16 -1.72 -0.90
N LEU A 78 13.20 -2.60 -1.15
CA LEU A 78 11.84 -2.22 -1.51
C LEU A 78 11.18 -1.42 -0.39
N VAL A 79 11.28 -1.88 0.85
CA VAL A 79 10.72 -1.18 2.01
C VAL A 79 11.38 0.19 2.19
N GLU A 80 12.71 0.26 2.09
CA GLU A 80 13.45 1.52 2.16
C GLU A 80 13.03 2.49 1.05
N HIS A 81 13.00 2.00 -0.20
CA HIS A 81 12.57 2.75 -1.38
C HIS A 81 11.14 3.29 -1.24
N CYS A 82 10.20 2.43 -0.82
CA CYS A 82 8.81 2.84 -0.60
C CYS A 82 8.70 3.89 0.51
N SER A 83 9.52 3.81 1.56
CA SER A 83 9.45 4.74 2.69
C SER A 83 9.87 6.18 2.34
N MET A 84 10.65 6.35 1.28
CA MET A 84 11.14 7.65 0.81
C MET A 84 10.28 8.27 -0.29
N ARG A 85 9.34 7.51 -0.87
CA ARG A 85 8.55 7.93 -2.04
C ARG A 85 7.10 8.27 -1.70
N MET A 86 6.76 9.56 -1.73
CA MET A 86 5.40 10.05 -1.41
C MET A 86 4.30 9.46 -2.29
N ASP A 87 4.56 9.26 -3.57
CA ASP A 87 3.60 8.71 -4.52
C ASP A 87 3.37 7.21 -4.33
N VAL A 88 4.43 6.46 -4.03
CA VAL A 88 4.34 5.04 -3.64
C VAL A 88 3.61 4.92 -2.30
N LEU A 89 3.94 5.72 -1.29
CA LEU A 89 3.21 5.76 -0.01
C LEU A 89 1.72 6.05 -0.21
N TYR A 90 1.40 6.97 -1.11
CA TYR A 90 0.02 7.26 -1.49
C TYR A 90 -0.67 6.04 -2.11
N PHE A 91 -0.02 5.34 -3.02
CA PHE A 91 -0.54 4.10 -3.62
C PHE A 91 -0.74 2.98 -2.60
N LEU A 92 0.24 2.74 -1.74
CA LEU A 92 0.18 1.77 -0.65
C LEU A 92 -0.96 2.10 0.33
N GLY A 93 -1.29 3.38 0.50
CA GLY A 93 -2.31 3.84 1.43
C GLY A 93 -1.81 3.83 2.87
N SER A 94 -0.64 4.43 3.09
CA SER A 94 0.10 4.40 4.36
C SER A 94 -0.78 4.75 5.56
N SER A 95 -1.20 3.73 6.30
CA SER A 95 -1.62 3.86 7.69
C SER A 95 -0.41 4.30 8.52
N LYS A 96 -0.53 5.49 9.11
CA LYS A 96 -0.12 5.68 10.50
C LYS A 96 -1.39 5.62 11.34
#